data_AF-X0S6K3-F1
#
_entry.id   AF-X0S6K3-F1
#
_cell.length_a   1.000
_cell.length_b   1.000
_cell.length_c   1.000
_cell.angle_alpha   90.00
_cell.angle_beta   90.00
_cell.angle_gamma   90.00
#
_symmetry.space_group_name_H-M   'P 1'
#
loop_
_entity.id
_entity.type
_entity.pdbx_description
1 polymer ?
#
loop_
_entity_poly.entity_id
_entity_poly.type
_entity_poly.pdbx_seq_one_letter_code
_entity_poly.pdbx_strand_id
1 'polypeptide(L)'
;MSIDWNSYHQVDSESRSDLELLKSEVGRHFPFYDMKYNAHTMAFFCRIDEGTLDENFDSLRLSLSDKGYIPMLRYVKGEHIIYVIRKSKKKEKPVWINISLLIATIITTSLTGSILHMGYNDIWNIPRIMDVFMPENLFNGILLFAFPLMSILFIHEMGHYFTSKKHGIATSLPFFIPIPPIMPSFNIGTFGALISSRDPMPNRKALFDVGISGPIAGFIVAVPVTIIGIMYSHPAPLMEPASGEIILGGSILFTYLS
;
A
#
# COMPACT_ATOMS: atom_id res chain seq x y z
N MET A 1 4.27 24.98 -17.12
CA MET A 1 4.16 25.64 -15.80
C MET A 1 5.55 26.10 -15.40
N SER A 2 5.87 27.36 -15.68
CA SER A 2 7.16 27.98 -15.39
C SER A 2 7.24 28.30 -13.90
N ILE A 3 8.17 27.66 -13.19
CA ILE A 3 8.40 27.91 -11.77
C ILE A 3 9.22 29.21 -11.69
N ASP A 4 8.58 30.24 -11.15
CA ASP A 4 9.19 31.54 -10.86
C ASP A 4 10.08 31.43 -9.62
N TRP A 5 11.32 31.88 -9.72
CA TRP A 5 12.38 31.68 -8.72
C TRP A 5 12.62 32.93 -7.86
N ASN A 6 11.76 33.96 -7.96
CA ASN A 6 12.15 35.33 -7.60
C ASN A 6 11.61 35.89 -6.27
N SER A 7 11.39 35.07 -5.24
CA SER A 7 11.00 35.59 -3.91
C SER A 7 11.92 35.09 -2.80
N TYR A 8 13.04 35.78 -2.60
CA TYR A 8 13.92 35.61 -1.45
C TYR A 8 13.35 36.35 -0.24
N HIS A 9 12.91 35.62 0.79
CA HIS A 9 12.71 36.15 2.14
C HIS A 9 13.72 35.53 3.12
N GLN A 10 14.04 36.32 4.15
CA GLN A 10 15.14 36.19 5.10
C GLN A 10 15.31 34.78 5.68
N VAL A 11 16.57 34.34 5.73
CA VAL A 11 16.98 33.03 6.25
C VAL A 11 16.98 33.07 7.78
N ASP A 12 16.07 32.33 8.42
CA ASP A 12 16.08 32.10 9.87
C ASP A 12 17.42 31.48 10.32
N SER A 13 17.88 31.79 11.54
CA SER A 13 19.17 31.27 12.07
C SER A 13 19.22 29.73 12.12
N GLU A 14 18.09 29.08 12.37
CA GLU A 14 17.92 27.62 12.30
C GLU A 14 18.18 27.11 10.87
N SER A 15 17.68 27.82 9.86
CA SER A 15 17.85 27.48 8.45
C SER A 15 19.30 27.60 7.96
N ARG A 16 20.15 28.44 8.58
CA ARG A 16 21.58 28.53 8.22
C ARG A 16 22.38 27.32 8.73
N SER A 17 22.12 26.87 9.95
CA SER A 17 22.79 25.68 10.51
C SER A 17 22.41 24.42 9.74
N ASP A 18 21.12 24.28 9.42
CA ASP A 18 20.61 23.18 8.61
C ASP A 18 21.24 23.16 7.21
N LEU A 19 21.41 24.33 6.60
CA LEU A 19 21.99 24.47 5.26
C LEU A 19 23.46 24.04 5.20
N GLU A 20 24.28 24.41 6.19
CA GLU A 20 25.69 23.96 6.26
C GLU A 20 25.81 22.46 6.55
N LEU A 21 24.93 21.93 7.41
CA LEU A 21 24.85 20.49 7.65
C LEU A 21 24.51 19.72 6.37
N LEU A 22 23.51 20.19 5.62
CA LEU A 22 23.06 19.54 4.40
C LEU A 22 24.11 19.62 3.28
N LYS A 23 24.80 20.75 3.15
CA LYS A 23 25.94 20.87 2.23
C LYS A 23 27.06 19.89 2.56
N SER A 24 27.41 19.79 3.84
CA SER A 24 28.47 18.89 4.30
C SER A 24 28.12 17.43 4.02
N GLU A 25 26.91 17.00 4.37
CA GLU A 25 26.46 15.62 4.16
C GLU A 25 26.30 15.27 2.69
N VAL A 26 25.62 16.12 1.90
CA VAL A 26 25.45 15.87 0.47
C VAL A 26 26.79 15.92 -0.24
N GLY A 27 27.64 16.91 0.05
CA GLY A 27 28.96 17.07 -0.55
C GLY A 27 29.94 15.93 -0.23
N ARG A 28 29.79 15.29 0.93
CA ARG A 28 30.60 14.10 1.30
C ARG A 28 30.31 12.90 0.42
N HIS A 29 29.07 12.74 -0.03
CA HIS A 29 28.63 11.59 -0.83
C HIS A 29 28.57 11.90 -2.33
N PHE A 30 28.24 13.14 -2.70
CA PHE A 30 28.03 13.56 -4.08
C PHE A 30 28.64 14.94 -4.33
N PRO A 31 29.65 15.04 -5.21
CA PRO A 31 30.13 16.34 -5.69
C PRO A 31 29.00 17.08 -6.42
N PHE A 32 28.61 18.25 -5.91
CA PHE A 32 27.60 19.11 -6.52
C PHE A 32 28.23 20.42 -7.01
N TYR A 33 27.74 20.94 -8.13
CA TYR A 33 28.24 22.18 -8.73
C TYR A 33 27.28 23.37 -8.56
N ASP A 34 26.00 23.10 -8.32
CA ASP A 34 25.00 24.11 -8.05
C ASP A 34 24.03 23.64 -6.94
N MET A 35 23.45 24.59 -6.22
CA MET A 35 22.48 24.33 -5.16
C MET A 35 21.41 25.41 -5.17
N LYS A 36 20.16 24.97 -5.28
CA LYS A 36 18.98 25.83 -5.15
C LYS A 36 18.22 25.47 -3.90
N TYR A 37 17.63 26.43 -3.22
CA TYR A 37 16.85 26.18 -2.01
C TYR A 37 15.56 26.99 -2.01
N ASN A 38 14.55 26.44 -1.35
CA ASN A 38 13.29 27.06 -1.01
C ASN A 38 13.01 26.78 0.48
N ALA A 39 12.01 27.41 1.08
CA ALA A 39 11.67 27.34 2.51
C ALA A 39 11.55 25.92 3.09
N HIS A 40 11.27 24.91 2.26
CA HIS A 40 11.05 23.52 2.70
C HIS A 40 11.85 22.47 1.90
N THR A 41 12.63 22.89 0.91
CA THR A 41 13.31 21.94 -0.01
C THR A 41 14.62 22.53 -0.51
N MET A 42 15.67 21.73 -0.47
CA MET A 42 16.97 22.05 -1.07
C MET A 42 17.23 21.10 -2.23
N ALA A 43 17.71 21.61 -3.35
CA ALA A 43 18.02 20.86 -4.55
C ALA A 43 19.51 21.01 -4.86
N PHE A 44 20.23 19.90 -4.89
CA PHE A 44 21.64 19.82 -5.20
C PHE A 44 21.82 19.22 -6.59
N PHE A 45 22.53 19.94 -7.47
CA PHE A 45 22.83 19.49 -8.82
C PHE A 45 24.17 18.78 -8.80
N CYS A 46 24.12 17.45 -8.92
CA CYS A 46 25.26 16.57 -8.68
C CYS A 46 25.82 16.03 -9.99
N ARG A 47 27.15 15.91 -10.06
CA ARG A 47 27.81 15.04 -11.04
C ARG A 47 27.91 13.67 -10.42
N ILE A 48 27.15 12.71 -10.93
CA ILE A 48 27.09 11.37 -10.38
C ILE A 48 27.78 10.39 -11.32
N ASP A 49 28.61 9.54 -10.74
CA ASP A 49 29.11 8.33 -11.38
C ASP A 49 28.06 7.22 -11.23
N GLU A 50 27.51 6.74 -12.34
CA GLU A 50 26.42 5.75 -12.37
C GLU A 50 26.80 4.44 -11.66
N GLY A 51 28.09 4.09 -11.61
CA GLY A 51 28.56 2.84 -11.01
C GLY A 51 28.46 2.78 -9.48
N THR A 52 28.52 3.94 -8.79
CA THR A 52 28.50 4.03 -7.31
C THR A 52 27.27 4.76 -6.78
N LEU A 53 26.37 5.16 -7.68
CA LEU A 53 25.19 5.97 -7.39
C LEU A 53 24.30 5.36 -6.30
N ASP A 54 23.97 4.08 -6.43
CA ASP A 54 23.05 3.39 -5.51
C ASP A 54 23.62 3.34 -4.08
N GLU A 55 24.87 2.93 -3.91
CA GLU A 55 25.52 2.78 -2.59
C GLU A 55 25.74 4.13 -1.88
N ASN A 56 26.19 5.13 -2.64
CA ASN A 56 26.40 6.48 -2.12
C ASN A 56 25.06 7.13 -1.74
N PHE A 57 24.00 6.88 -2.51
CA PHE A 57 22.69 7.43 -2.24
C PHE A 57 22.05 6.77 -1.01
N ASP A 58 22.16 5.46 -0.86
CA ASP A 58 21.67 4.77 0.34
C ASP A 58 22.44 5.22 1.60
N SER A 59 23.75 5.45 1.50
CA SER A 59 24.56 6.00 2.61
C SER A 59 24.13 7.42 3.00
N LEU A 60 23.92 8.29 2.00
CA LEU A 60 23.39 9.64 2.21
C LEU A 60 21.99 9.59 2.85
N ARG A 61 21.14 8.68 2.38
CA ARG A 61 19.78 8.48 2.91
C ARG A 61 19.79 8.13 4.38
N LEU A 62 20.65 7.20 4.81
CA LEU A 62 20.76 6.82 6.21
C LEU A 62 21.22 8.00 7.08
N SER A 63 22.28 8.71 6.67
CA SER A 63 22.80 9.88 7.40
C SER A 63 21.76 11.00 7.56
N LEU A 64 21.02 11.30 6.48
CA LEU A 64 20.03 12.39 6.50
C LEU A 64 18.72 12.00 7.19
N SER A 65 18.30 10.73 7.10
CA SER A 65 17.09 10.23 7.76
C SER A 65 17.17 10.38 9.27
N ASP A 66 18.32 10.05 9.89
CA ASP A 66 18.55 10.19 11.32
C ASP A 66 18.49 11.65 11.80
N LYS A 67 18.79 12.58 10.89
CA LYS A 67 18.77 14.03 11.13
C LYS A 67 17.41 14.67 10.81
N GLY A 68 16.41 13.88 10.42
CA GLY A 68 15.07 14.36 10.12
C GLY A 68 14.91 14.95 8.72
N TYR A 69 15.75 14.54 7.77
CA TYR A 69 15.69 14.93 6.37
C TYR A 69 15.47 13.72 5.46
N ILE A 70 14.81 13.94 4.33
CA ILE A 70 14.54 12.90 3.34
C ILE A 70 15.21 13.31 2.03
N PRO A 71 16.30 12.65 1.60
CA PRO A 71 16.85 12.86 0.28
C PRO A 71 16.05 12.08 -0.77
N MET A 72 15.89 12.69 -1.94
CA MET A 72 15.22 12.12 -3.11
C MET A 72 16.10 12.32 -4.33
N LEU A 73 16.41 11.23 -5.04
CA LEU A 73 17.18 11.30 -6.27
C LEU A 73 16.22 11.38 -7.47
N ARG A 74 16.39 12.39 -8.32
CA ARG A 74 15.70 12.46 -9.62
C ARG A 74 16.69 12.69 -10.75
N TYR A 75 16.36 12.14 -11.90
CA TYR A 75 17.04 12.42 -13.17
C TYR A 75 16.15 13.31 -14.03
N VAL A 76 16.60 14.53 -14.33
CA VAL A 76 15.82 15.54 -15.06
C VAL A 76 16.72 16.19 -16.11
N LYS A 77 16.29 16.18 -17.38
CA LYS A 77 17.00 16.82 -18.51
C LYS A 77 18.48 16.44 -18.67
N GLY A 78 18.85 15.21 -18.33
CA GLY A 78 20.22 14.73 -18.45
C GLY A 78 21.06 14.89 -17.18
N GLU A 79 20.52 15.49 -16.11
CA GLU A 79 21.24 15.75 -14.86
C GLU A 79 20.61 15.02 -13.68
N HIS A 80 21.45 14.60 -12.73
CA HIS A 80 21.00 14.05 -11.45
C HIS A 80 20.86 15.16 -10.41
N ILE A 81 19.67 15.26 -9.84
CA ILE A 81 19.33 16.25 -8.82
C ILE A 81 18.93 15.52 -7.55
N ILE A 82 19.59 15.86 -6.44
CA ILE A 82 19.24 15.38 -5.10
C ILE A 82 18.39 16.45 -4.43
N TYR A 83 17.12 16.15 -4.21
CA TYR A 83 16.22 16.98 -3.42
C TYR A 83 16.25 16.53 -1.98
N VAL A 84 16.56 17.42 -1.05
CA VAL A 84 16.46 17.19 0.39
C VAL A 84 15.26 17.95 0.91
N ILE A 85 14.33 17.23 1.53
CA ILE A 85 13.15 17.82 2.17
C ILE A 85 13.20 17.57 3.68
N ARG A 86 12.65 18.49 4.47
CA ARG A 86 12.50 18.30 5.91
C ARG A 86 11.39 17.29 6.18
N LYS A 87 11.65 16.30 7.03
CA LYS A 87 10.65 15.31 7.43
C LYS A 87 9.56 16.01 8.26
N SER A 88 8.35 16.08 7.71
CA SER A 88 7.20 16.63 8.45
C SER A 88 6.80 15.65 9.56
N LYS A 89 6.76 16.12 10.81
CA LYS A 89 6.20 15.36 11.94
C LYS A 89 4.67 15.28 11.83
N LYS A 90 4.15 14.51 10.87
CA LYS A 90 2.72 14.22 10.81
C LYS A 90 2.36 13.35 12.02
N LYS A 91 1.36 13.76 12.81
CA LYS A 91 0.85 12.95 13.92
C LYS A 91 0.44 11.59 13.40
N GLU A 92 0.98 10.54 14.00
CA GLU A 92 0.58 9.18 13.68
C GLU A 92 -0.88 8.99 14.11
N LYS A 93 -1.70 8.40 13.23
CA LYS A 93 -3.03 7.94 13.65
C LYS A 93 -2.82 6.85 14.71
N PRO A 94 -3.60 6.87 15.80
CA PRO A 94 -3.42 5.91 16.86
C PRO A 94 -3.77 4.50 16.36
N VAL A 95 -2.96 3.52 16.77
CA VAL A 95 -3.02 2.12 16.30
C VAL A 95 -4.40 1.49 16.53
N TRP A 96 -5.15 1.93 17.54
CA TRP A 96 -6.50 1.42 17.82
C TRP A 96 -7.49 1.62 16.67
N ILE A 97 -7.31 2.64 15.82
CA ILE A 97 -8.17 2.86 14.64
C ILE A 97 -7.97 1.72 13.64
N ASN A 98 -6.74 1.24 13.47
CA ASN A 98 -6.43 0.18 12.51
C ASN A 98 -6.98 -1.15 13.02
N ILE A 99 -6.86 -1.37 14.34
CA ILE A 99 -7.41 -2.55 15.02
C ILE A 99 -8.95 -2.54 14.95
N SER A 100 -9.60 -1.41 15.21
CA SER A 100 -11.06 -1.33 15.15
C SER A 100 -11.58 -1.56 13.73
N LEU A 101 -10.91 -1.01 12.72
CA LEU A 101 -11.22 -1.25 11.31
C LEU A 101 -10.98 -2.69 10.89
N LEU A 102 -9.91 -3.33 11.36
CA LEU A 102 -9.65 -4.75 11.14
C LEU A 102 -10.76 -5.61 11.73
N ILE A 103 -11.14 -5.37 13.00
CA ILE A 103 -12.23 -6.09 13.65
C ILE A 103 -13.55 -5.89 12.91
N ALA A 104 -13.87 -4.66 12.53
CA ALA A 104 -15.07 -4.36 11.75
C ALA A 104 -15.08 -5.13 10.41
N THR A 105 -13.92 -5.22 9.75
CA THR A 105 -13.79 -5.91 8.47
C THR A 105 -13.89 -7.42 8.62
N ILE A 106 -13.34 -7.99 9.70
CA ILE A 106 -13.53 -9.40 10.03
C ILE A 106 -15.02 -9.69 10.25
N ILE A 107 -15.73 -8.83 10.98
CA ILE A 107 -17.17 -8.99 11.21
C ILE A 107 -17.95 -8.95 9.88
N THR A 108 -17.73 -7.94 9.05
CA THR A 108 -18.48 -7.79 7.79
C THR A 108 -18.18 -8.90 6.79
N THR A 109 -16.91 -9.32 6.67
CA THR A 109 -16.53 -10.45 5.80
C THR A 109 -17.04 -11.79 6.33
N SER A 110 -17.09 -11.99 7.65
CA SER A 110 -17.66 -13.20 8.27
C SER A 110 -19.17 -13.30 8.03
N LEU A 111 -19.89 -12.20 8.18
CA LEU A 111 -21.33 -12.15 7.88
C LEU A 111 -21.59 -12.40 6.39
N THR A 112 -20.80 -11.78 5.53
CA THR A 112 -20.86 -12.00 4.07
C THR A 112 -20.59 -13.47 3.73
N GLY A 113 -19.57 -14.07 4.32
CA GLY A 113 -19.26 -15.49 4.12
C GLY A 113 -20.37 -16.42 4.57
N SER A 114 -21.06 -16.09 5.67
CA SER A 114 -22.22 -16.84 6.15
C SER A 114 -23.39 -16.79 5.16
N ILE A 115 -23.65 -15.60 4.58
CA ILE A 115 -24.66 -15.40 3.54
C ILE A 115 -24.34 -16.23 2.28
N LEU A 116 -23.09 -16.19 1.83
CA LEU A 116 -22.63 -16.97 0.68
C LEU A 116 -22.68 -18.48 0.93
N HIS A 117 -22.33 -18.93 2.14
CA HIS A 117 -22.43 -20.34 2.53
C HIS A 117 -23.87 -20.86 2.48
N MET A 118 -24.84 -20.01 2.85
CA MET A 118 -26.27 -20.32 2.73
C MET A 118 -26.79 -20.31 1.28
N GLY A 119 -25.97 -19.94 0.30
CA GLY A 119 -26.32 -19.90 -1.12
C GLY A 119 -27.04 -18.62 -1.57
N TYR A 120 -26.98 -17.54 -0.78
CA TYR A 120 -27.55 -16.24 -1.14
C TYR A 120 -26.44 -15.24 -1.50
N ASN A 121 -26.71 -14.34 -2.45
CA ASN A 121 -25.76 -13.29 -2.85
C ASN A 121 -25.90 -11.99 -2.04
N ASP A 122 -27.08 -11.76 -1.45
CA ASP A 122 -27.42 -10.54 -0.72
C ASP A 122 -28.29 -10.85 0.50
N ILE A 123 -28.18 -10.01 1.54
CA ILE A 123 -28.96 -10.14 2.76
C ILE A 123 -30.48 -10.00 2.53
N TRP A 124 -30.87 -9.29 1.48
CA TRP A 124 -32.26 -8.98 1.14
C TRP A 124 -33.07 -10.20 0.66
N ASN A 125 -32.38 -11.22 0.16
CA ASN A 125 -33.01 -12.44 -0.36
C ASN A 125 -33.15 -13.53 0.70
N ILE A 126 -32.65 -13.29 1.92
CA ILE A 126 -32.62 -14.28 2.99
C ILE A 126 -34.00 -14.31 3.68
N PRO A 127 -34.68 -15.47 3.76
CA PRO A 127 -35.99 -15.58 4.40
C PRO A 127 -35.96 -15.22 5.89
N ARG A 128 -34.87 -15.56 6.58
CA ARG A 128 -34.63 -15.24 7.99
C ARG A 128 -33.20 -14.75 8.21
N ILE A 129 -33.05 -13.46 8.46
CA ILE A 129 -31.74 -12.82 8.72
C ILE A 129 -31.02 -13.45 9.92
N MET A 130 -31.76 -13.98 10.92
CA MET A 130 -31.18 -14.62 12.09
C MET A 130 -30.35 -15.87 11.75
N ASP A 131 -30.64 -16.52 10.61
CA ASP A 131 -29.93 -17.73 10.19
C ASP A 131 -28.46 -17.42 9.84
N VAL A 132 -28.15 -16.18 9.44
CA VAL A 132 -26.79 -15.70 9.19
C VAL A 132 -25.93 -15.76 10.46
N PHE A 133 -26.54 -15.61 11.63
CA PHE A 133 -25.86 -15.62 12.93
C PHE A 133 -25.78 -17.01 13.56
N MET A 134 -26.27 -18.05 12.89
CA MET A 134 -26.12 -19.42 13.40
C MET A 134 -24.64 -19.80 13.50
N PRO A 135 -24.20 -20.49 14.57
CA PRO A 135 -22.80 -20.84 14.77
C PRO A 135 -22.19 -21.61 13.61
N GLU A 136 -22.95 -22.52 12.99
CA GLU A 136 -22.50 -23.31 11.83
C GLU A 136 -22.25 -22.43 10.60
N ASN A 137 -23.21 -21.57 10.23
CA ASN A 137 -23.09 -20.69 9.08
C ASN A 137 -21.97 -19.66 9.27
N LEU A 138 -21.85 -19.09 10.48
CA LEU A 138 -20.73 -18.21 10.81
C LEU A 138 -19.38 -18.91 10.74
N PHE A 139 -19.27 -20.12 11.29
CA PHE A 139 -18.03 -20.88 11.27
C PHE A 139 -17.58 -21.21 9.84
N ASN A 140 -18.49 -21.72 9.02
CA ASN A 140 -18.22 -22.01 7.61
C ASN A 140 -17.94 -20.74 6.81
N GLY A 141 -18.69 -19.66 7.04
CA GLY A 141 -18.44 -18.36 6.43
C GLY A 141 -17.07 -17.77 6.79
N ILE A 142 -16.64 -17.93 8.04
CA ILE A 142 -15.30 -17.54 8.48
C ILE A 142 -14.24 -18.39 7.77
N LEU A 143 -14.38 -19.72 7.82
CA LEU A 143 -13.34 -20.64 7.37
C LEU A 143 -13.18 -20.63 5.84
N LEU A 144 -14.29 -20.65 5.10
CA LEU A 144 -14.29 -20.81 3.65
C LEU A 144 -14.18 -19.47 2.89
N PHE A 145 -14.56 -18.35 3.52
CA PHE A 145 -14.59 -17.05 2.85
C PHE A 145 -13.76 -15.98 3.57
N ALA A 146 -14.09 -15.64 4.82
CA ALA A 146 -13.47 -14.49 5.49
C ALA A 146 -11.97 -14.72 5.74
N PHE A 147 -11.59 -15.90 6.24
CA PHE A 147 -10.19 -16.22 6.55
C PHE A 147 -9.32 -16.23 5.28
N PRO A 148 -9.68 -16.92 4.18
CA PRO A 148 -8.91 -16.85 2.94
C PRO A 148 -8.78 -15.43 2.39
N LEU A 149 -9.90 -14.69 2.30
CA LEU A 149 -9.91 -13.32 1.77
C LEU A 149 -9.05 -12.37 2.61
N MET A 150 -9.25 -12.38 3.93
CA MET A 150 -8.50 -11.55 4.86
C MET A 150 -7.01 -11.93 4.87
N SER A 151 -6.67 -13.22 4.74
CA SER A 151 -5.27 -13.65 4.65
C SER A 151 -4.58 -13.07 3.41
N ILE A 152 -5.23 -13.11 2.25
CA ILE A 152 -4.68 -12.55 1.01
C ILE A 152 -4.46 -11.05 1.15
N LEU A 153 -5.49 -10.31 1.60
CA LEU A 153 -5.42 -8.84 1.76
C LEU A 153 -4.38 -8.42 2.80
N PHE A 154 -4.35 -9.11 3.95
CA PHE A 154 -3.39 -8.82 5.00
C PHE A 154 -1.96 -9.05 4.51
N ILE A 155 -1.69 -10.18 3.85
CA ILE A 155 -0.34 -10.49 3.36
C ILE A 155 0.07 -9.56 2.22
N HIS A 156 -0.87 -9.16 1.34
CA HIS A 156 -0.65 -8.15 0.30
C HIS A 156 -0.18 -6.82 0.90
N GLU A 157 -0.93 -6.25 1.85
CA GLU A 157 -0.56 -4.97 2.47
C GLU A 157 0.70 -5.09 3.34
N MET A 158 0.90 -6.22 4.02
CA MET A 158 2.13 -6.48 4.75
C MET A 158 3.36 -6.57 3.82
N GLY A 159 3.19 -7.09 2.60
CA GLY A 159 4.21 -7.06 1.57
C GLY A 159 4.64 -5.64 1.20
N HIS A 160 3.69 -4.71 1.09
CA HIS A 160 4.01 -3.29 0.92
C HIS A 160 4.69 -2.68 2.16
N TYR A 161 4.20 -2.99 3.36
CA TYR A 161 4.73 -2.48 4.63
C TYR A 161 6.19 -2.88 4.87
N PHE A 162 6.52 -4.17 4.74
CA PHE A 162 7.88 -4.66 4.99
C PHE A 162 8.90 -4.11 3.98
N THR A 163 8.54 -4.05 2.70
CA THR A 163 9.42 -3.47 1.67
C THR A 163 9.62 -1.97 1.86
N SER A 164 8.56 -1.25 2.25
CA SER A 164 8.67 0.17 2.59
C SER A 164 9.59 0.40 3.78
N LYS A 165 9.48 -0.43 4.83
CA LYS A 165 10.36 -0.38 6.01
C LYS A 165 11.82 -0.66 5.64
N LYS A 166 12.08 -1.63 4.77
CA LYS A 166 13.42 -1.92 4.23
C LYS A 166 14.03 -0.71 3.50
N HIS A 167 13.19 0.04 2.79
CA HIS A 167 13.58 1.28 2.09
C HIS A 167 13.56 2.54 2.98
N GLY A 168 13.36 2.41 4.29
CA GLY A 168 13.34 3.55 5.23
C GLY A 168 12.16 4.49 5.05
N ILE A 169 11.11 4.06 4.34
CA ILE A 169 9.91 4.86 4.07
C ILE A 169 8.95 4.69 5.24
N ALA A 170 8.60 5.78 5.93
CA ALA A 170 7.58 5.72 6.97
C ALA A 170 6.20 5.40 6.37
N THR A 171 5.63 4.27 6.78
CA THR A 171 4.31 3.78 6.36
C THR A 171 3.40 3.53 7.55
N SER A 172 2.09 3.58 7.33
CA SER A 172 1.11 3.14 8.34
C SER A 172 0.99 1.62 8.36
N LEU A 173 0.44 1.09 9.44
CA LEU A 173 -0.16 -0.23 9.40
C LEU A 173 -1.37 -0.23 8.44
N PRO A 174 -1.82 -1.42 7.96
CA PRO A 174 -2.93 -1.52 7.02
C PRO A 174 -4.24 -0.97 7.59
N PHE A 175 -4.93 -0.15 6.80
CA PHE A 175 -6.30 0.28 7.06
C PHE A 175 -7.24 -0.62 6.27
N PHE A 176 -7.96 -1.50 6.95
CA PHE A 176 -9.01 -2.30 6.33
C PHE A 176 -10.27 -1.46 6.17
N ILE A 177 -10.97 -1.62 5.05
CA ILE A 177 -12.19 -0.88 4.74
C ILE A 177 -13.37 -1.85 4.74
N PRO A 178 -14.16 -1.91 5.83
CA PRO A 178 -15.30 -2.80 5.91
C PRO A 178 -16.43 -2.33 5.01
N ILE A 179 -17.14 -3.28 4.39
CA ILE A 179 -18.41 -3.02 3.70
C ILE A 179 -19.49 -3.85 4.41
N PRO A 180 -20.52 -3.23 4.99
CA PRO A 180 -21.65 -3.97 5.53
C PRO A 180 -22.34 -4.83 4.46
N PRO A 181 -22.79 -6.06 4.77
CA PRO A 181 -23.44 -6.98 3.82
C PRO A 181 -24.86 -6.54 3.40
N ILE A 182 -25.16 -5.24 3.52
CA ILE A 182 -26.45 -4.60 3.25
C ILE A 182 -26.42 -3.95 1.85
N MET A 183 -25.22 -3.75 1.28
CA MET A 183 -25.04 -3.15 -0.04
C MET A 183 -25.47 -4.14 -1.13
N PRO A 184 -26.50 -3.83 -1.95
CA PRO A 184 -26.95 -4.72 -3.00
C PRO A 184 -25.88 -4.88 -4.09
N SER A 185 -25.71 -6.11 -4.60
CA SER A 185 -24.86 -6.47 -5.76
C SER A 185 -23.35 -6.43 -5.56
N PHE A 186 -22.83 -5.91 -4.43
CA PHE A 186 -21.38 -5.91 -4.14
C PHE A 186 -21.11 -6.34 -2.69
N ASN A 187 -21.32 -7.63 -2.42
CA ASN A 187 -21.15 -8.24 -1.10
C ASN A 187 -19.89 -9.11 -1.04
N ILE A 188 -18.72 -8.47 -1.03
CA ILE A 188 -17.44 -9.13 -0.69
C ILE A 188 -17.07 -8.87 0.79
N GLY A 189 -17.84 -8.02 1.49
CA GLY A 189 -17.66 -7.69 2.91
C GLY A 189 -16.53 -6.68 3.20
N THR A 190 -15.78 -6.26 2.18
CA THR A 190 -14.67 -5.29 2.30
C THR A 190 -14.35 -4.63 0.95
N PHE A 191 -13.85 -3.38 0.98
CA PHE A 191 -13.21 -2.73 -0.18
C PHE A 191 -11.72 -3.08 -0.29
N GLY A 192 -11.22 -3.93 0.60
CA GLY A 192 -9.81 -4.27 0.72
C GLY A 192 -9.15 -3.52 1.87
N ALA A 193 -7.83 -3.45 1.79
CA ALA A 193 -6.99 -2.76 2.75
C ALA A 193 -6.00 -1.85 2.02
N LEU A 194 -5.53 -0.82 2.70
CA LEU A 194 -4.57 0.13 2.14
C LEU A 194 -3.57 0.56 3.21
N ILE A 195 -2.29 0.65 2.86
CA ILE A 195 -1.30 1.40 3.64
C ILE A 195 -1.20 2.85 3.19
N SER A 196 -0.83 3.73 4.10
CA SER A 196 -0.54 5.13 3.83
C SER A 196 0.96 5.40 3.93
N SER A 197 1.60 5.70 2.81
CA SER A 197 2.98 6.20 2.78
C SER A 197 3.01 7.67 3.23
N ARG A 198 3.81 7.95 4.26
CA ARG A 198 3.92 9.30 4.84
C ARG A 198 5.12 10.06 4.31
N ASP A 199 6.17 9.33 3.96
CA ASP A 199 7.38 9.84 3.33
C ASP A 199 7.31 9.63 1.82
N PRO A 200 7.85 10.54 1.00
CA PRO A 200 7.89 10.35 -0.43
C PRO A 200 8.94 9.31 -0.83
N MET A 201 8.73 8.69 -1.99
CA MET A 201 9.60 7.62 -2.49
C MET A 201 11.01 8.15 -2.82
N PRO A 202 12.08 7.55 -2.27
CA PRO A 202 13.43 8.10 -2.38
C PRO A 202 14.04 8.00 -3.79
N ASN A 203 13.71 6.94 -4.55
CA ASN A 203 14.16 6.73 -5.92
C ASN A 203 13.19 5.80 -6.69
N ARG A 204 13.46 5.58 -7.99
CA ARG A 204 12.63 4.71 -8.86
C ARG A 204 12.68 3.23 -8.46
N LYS A 205 13.82 2.76 -7.94
CA LYS A 205 14.01 1.38 -7.48
C LYS A 205 13.12 1.07 -6.28
N ALA A 206 13.11 1.93 -5.28
CA ALA A 206 12.23 1.82 -4.12
C ALA A 206 10.74 1.88 -4.52
N LEU A 207 10.38 2.75 -5.47
CA LEU A 207 9.02 2.80 -6.01
C LEU A 207 8.62 1.46 -6.66
N PHE A 208 9.50 0.87 -7.46
CA PHE A 208 9.27 -0.41 -8.12
C PHE A 208 9.17 -1.57 -7.10
N ASP A 209 10.13 -1.67 -6.19
CA ASP A 209 10.19 -2.73 -5.17
C ASP A 209 8.94 -2.72 -4.28
N VAL A 210 8.54 -1.53 -3.78
CA VAL A 210 7.33 -1.39 -2.97
C VAL A 210 6.10 -1.69 -3.82
N GLY A 211 6.04 -1.21 -5.07
CA GLY A 211 4.88 -1.42 -5.94
C GLY A 211 4.61 -2.89 -6.25
N ILE A 212 5.65 -3.70 -6.46
CA ILE A 212 5.50 -5.12 -6.82
C ILE A 212 5.37 -6.06 -5.61
N SER A 213 5.86 -5.67 -4.43
CA SER A 213 5.95 -6.57 -3.28
C SER A 213 4.58 -7.02 -2.74
N GLY A 214 3.59 -6.13 -2.69
CA GLY A 214 2.24 -6.48 -2.26
C GLY A 214 1.55 -7.48 -3.19
N PRO A 215 1.45 -7.19 -4.51
CA PRO A 215 0.89 -8.12 -5.48
C PRO A 215 1.55 -9.50 -5.47
N ILE A 216 2.88 -9.59 -5.39
CA ILE A 216 3.58 -10.88 -5.32
C ILE A 216 3.22 -11.63 -4.03
N ALA A 217 3.26 -10.95 -2.88
CA ALA A 217 2.96 -11.57 -1.59
C ALA A 217 1.51 -12.09 -1.54
N GLY A 218 0.55 -11.27 -1.99
CA GLY A 218 -0.86 -11.66 -2.09
C GLY A 218 -1.07 -12.82 -3.08
N PHE A 219 -0.41 -12.80 -4.24
CA PHE A 219 -0.52 -13.87 -5.24
C PHE A 219 -0.01 -15.22 -4.73
N ILE A 220 1.13 -15.24 -4.02
CA ILE A 220 1.68 -16.47 -3.43
C ILE A 220 0.67 -17.14 -2.49
N VAL A 221 -0.13 -16.35 -1.77
CA VAL A 221 -1.18 -16.85 -0.86
C VAL A 221 -2.45 -17.22 -1.63
N ALA A 222 -2.81 -16.43 -2.64
CA ALA A 222 -4.01 -16.66 -3.45
C ALA A 222 -3.94 -17.99 -4.21
N VAL A 223 -2.77 -18.44 -4.67
CA VAL A 223 -2.59 -19.71 -5.38
C VAL A 223 -3.05 -20.92 -4.55
N PRO A 224 -2.48 -21.23 -3.37
CA PRO A 224 -2.92 -22.37 -2.57
C PRO A 224 -4.36 -22.22 -2.08
N VAL A 225 -4.80 -21.00 -1.74
CA VAL A 225 -6.20 -20.73 -1.40
C VAL A 225 -7.14 -21.09 -2.54
N THR A 226 -6.80 -20.73 -3.77
CA THR A 226 -7.61 -21.01 -4.96
C THR A 226 -7.65 -22.52 -5.25
N ILE A 227 -6.51 -23.21 -5.14
CA ILE A 227 -6.44 -24.67 -5.33
C ILE A 227 -7.36 -25.37 -4.32
N ILE A 228 -7.27 -25.00 -3.03
CA ILE A 228 -8.15 -25.56 -1.99
C ILE A 228 -9.61 -25.22 -2.31
N GLY A 229 -9.91 -23.97 -2.68
CA GLY A 229 -11.26 -23.54 -3.04
C GLY A 229 -11.86 -24.37 -4.17
N ILE A 230 -11.09 -24.65 -5.24
CA ILE A 230 -11.52 -25.49 -6.35
C ILE A 230 -11.77 -26.93 -5.89
N MET A 231 -10.87 -27.51 -5.07
CA MET A 231 -11.03 -28.87 -4.55
C MET A 231 -12.31 -29.06 -3.73
N TYR A 232 -12.74 -28.03 -2.99
CA TYR A 232 -13.97 -28.05 -2.20
C TYR A 232 -15.19 -27.50 -2.94
N SER A 233 -15.01 -26.90 -4.12
CA SER A 233 -16.11 -26.37 -4.92
C SER A 233 -16.96 -27.51 -5.49
N HIS A 234 -18.26 -27.27 -5.66
CA HIS A 234 -19.16 -28.21 -6.31
C HIS A 234 -19.62 -27.57 -7.62
N PRO A 235 -19.61 -28.30 -8.75
CA PRO A 235 -20.07 -27.75 -10.01
C PRO A 235 -21.56 -27.44 -9.92
N ALA A 236 -21.90 -26.16 -9.98
CA ALA A 236 -23.28 -25.71 -10.11
C ALA A 236 -23.69 -25.73 -11.60
N PRO A 237 -24.94 -26.09 -11.93
CA PRO A 237 -25.44 -25.96 -13.28
C PRO A 237 -25.34 -24.49 -13.71
N LEU A 238 -24.87 -24.26 -14.95
CA LEU A 238 -24.81 -22.93 -15.55
C LEU A 238 -26.23 -22.37 -15.61
N MET A 239 -26.57 -21.45 -14.71
CA MET A 239 -27.77 -20.64 -14.85
C MET A 239 -27.55 -19.66 -15.99
N GLU A 240 -28.52 -19.54 -16.90
CA GLU A 240 -28.46 -18.50 -17.92
C GLU A 240 -28.36 -17.14 -17.21
N PRO A 241 -27.33 -16.33 -17.52
CA PRO A 241 -27.13 -15.04 -16.87
C PRO A 241 -28.36 -14.18 -17.13
N ALA A 242 -28.91 -13.61 -16.06
CA ALA A 242 -30.03 -12.68 -16.20
C ALA A 242 -29.57 -11.48 -17.05
N SER A 243 -30.45 -10.96 -17.91
CA SER A 243 -30.11 -9.86 -18.82
C SER A 243 -29.55 -8.66 -18.04
N GLY A 244 -28.25 -8.38 -18.22
CA GLY A 244 -27.56 -7.26 -17.56
C GLY A 244 -26.54 -7.65 -16.50
N GLU A 245 -26.36 -8.94 -16.17
CA GLU A 245 -25.30 -9.38 -15.25
C GLU A 245 -23.91 -9.31 -15.90
N ILE A 246 -22.94 -8.75 -15.16
CA ILE A 246 -21.53 -8.71 -15.57
C ILE A 246 -20.95 -10.11 -15.34
N ILE A 247 -20.69 -10.84 -16.42
CA ILE A 247 -19.96 -12.10 -16.37
C ILE A 247 -18.47 -11.76 -16.31
N LEU A 248 -17.82 -12.08 -15.19
CA LEU A 248 -16.37 -12.07 -15.12
C LEU A 248 -15.84 -13.25 -15.95
N GLY A 249 -15.03 -12.95 -16.98
CA GLY A 249 -14.38 -14.00 -17.77
C GLY A 249 -13.43 -14.85 -16.91
N GLY A 250 -13.28 -16.13 -17.26
CA GLY A 250 -12.33 -17.02 -16.60
C GLY A 250 -10.88 -16.60 -16.85
N SER A 251 -10.03 -16.70 -15.82
CA SER A 251 -8.59 -16.50 -16.01
C SER A 251 -7.94 -17.74 -16.61
N ILE A 252 -6.82 -17.57 -17.32
CA ILE A 252 -6.03 -18.68 -17.87
C ILE A 252 -5.66 -19.68 -16.76
N LEU A 253 -5.37 -19.19 -15.56
CA LEU A 253 -5.03 -20.02 -14.40
C LEU A 253 -6.22 -20.89 -13.96
N PHE A 254 -7.44 -20.34 -13.98
CA PHE A 254 -8.64 -21.15 -13.74
C PHE A 254 -8.82 -22.21 -14.82
N THR A 255 -8.60 -21.88 -16.11
CA THR A 255 -8.67 -22.87 -17.21
C THR A 255 -7.73 -24.06 -17.03
N TYR A 256 -6.58 -23.88 -16.37
CA TYR A 256 -5.65 -24.99 -16.08
C TYR A 256 -5.96 -25.74 -14.77
N LEU A 257 -6.67 -25.10 -13.83
CA LEU A 257 -6.94 -25.68 -12.50
C LEU A 257 -8.31 -26.35 -12.38
N SER A 258 -9.28 -25.99 -13.23
CA SER A 258 -10.64 -26.59 -13.29
C SER A 258 -10.76 -27.59 -14.43
#